data_AF-A0A520BC21-F1
#
_entry.id   AF-A0A520BC21-F1
#
_cell.length_a   1.000
_cell.length_b   1.000
_cell.length_c   1.000
_cell.angle_alpha   90.00
_cell.angle_beta   90.00
_cell.angle_gamma   90.00
#
_symmetry.space_group_name_H-M   'P 1'
#
loop_
_entity.id
_entity.type
_entity.pdbx_description
1 polymer ?
#
loop_
_entity_poly.entity_id
_entity_poly.type
_entity_poly.pdbx_seq_one_letter_code
_entity_poly.pdbx_strand_id
1 'polypeptide(L)'
;AAPWQAVCAALGFLLVGAAVYDIACQALGRTKDGQIGNDGRVMVVVAAFVVFESWLACHLFAGRAAFLIVGATLATMMTANVAHWIIPGQRKVIAQMRAGEKPDPIHGQRGKQRSVHNTYFGLPVLVAMLSNHYGMLHQHPHNWVVLCVLMAAGVAIRIFFVKRHKGVNSWGAVALALALLAGLIAWMAPRPQPAVAVVAPVTLESVQAIAAQRCLMCHTGEVAQKGVRLDSAEGMTSHKAQIYQQVVVQRAMPLNNATGLTDEERSVIGRWALQK
;
A
#
# COMPACT_ATOMS: atom_id res chain seq x y z
N ALA A 1 -21.07 -8.45 6.26
CA ALA A 1 -21.63 -7.15 5.82
C ALA A 1 -22.16 -7.30 4.40
N ALA A 2 -23.29 -6.67 4.08
CA ALA A 2 -23.77 -6.64 2.70
C ALA A 2 -22.76 -5.89 1.81
N PRO A 3 -22.62 -6.26 0.52
CA PRO A 3 -21.59 -5.66 -0.36
C PRO A 3 -21.63 -4.13 -0.42
N TRP A 4 -22.83 -3.53 -0.40
CA TRP A 4 -23.01 -2.08 -0.42
C TRP A 4 -22.42 -1.38 0.82
N GLN A 5 -22.44 -2.04 1.99
CA GLN A 5 -21.87 -1.47 3.22
C GLN A 5 -20.36 -1.30 3.10
N ALA A 6 -19.68 -2.29 2.50
CA ALA A 6 -18.24 -2.22 2.26
C ALA A 6 -17.89 -1.12 1.25
N VAL A 7 -18.71 -0.96 0.20
CA VAL A 7 -18.54 0.13 -0.79
C VAL A 7 -18.74 1.49 -0.15
N CYS A 8 -19.82 1.69 0.59
CA CYS A 8 -20.10 2.95 1.29
C CYS A 8 -19.00 3.27 2.32
N ALA A 9 -18.55 2.27 3.08
CA ALA A 9 -17.45 2.45 4.01
C ALA A 9 -16.16 2.86 3.29
N ALA A 10 -15.77 2.17 2.20
CA ALA A 10 -14.59 2.54 1.42
C ALA A 10 -14.68 3.96 0.85
N LEU A 11 -15.83 4.37 0.29
CA LEU A 11 -16.05 5.75 -0.16
C LEU A 11 -15.96 6.75 0.99
N GLY A 12 -16.45 6.37 2.18
CA GLY A 12 -16.33 7.15 3.40
C GLY A 12 -14.88 7.47 3.76
N PHE A 13 -13.97 6.49 3.66
CA PHE A 13 -12.53 6.71 3.90
C PHE A 13 -11.96 7.80 2.99
N LEU A 14 -12.25 7.73 1.68
CA LEU A 14 -11.76 8.69 0.69
C LEU A 14 -12.29 10.11 0.96
N LEU A 15 -13.60 10.23 1.23
CA LEU A 15 -14.25 11.52 1.48
C LEU A 15 -13.77 12.14 2.80
N VAL A 16 -13.72 11.35 3.88
CA VAL A 16 -13.24 11.80 5.19
C VAL A 16 -11.78 12.20 5.10
N GLY A 17 -10.93 11.41 4.45
CA GLY A 17 -9.52 11.75 4.29
C GLY A 17 -9.32 13.05 3.51
N ALA A 18 -10.03 13.23 2.40
CA ALA A 18 -9.99 14.48 1.65
C ALA A 18 -10.43 15.69 2.49
N ALA A 19 -11.50 15.54 3.28
CA ALA A 19 -12.01 16.57 4.17
C ALA A 19 -11.03 16.90 5.30
N VAL A 20 -10.51 15.89 6.01
CA VAL A 20 -9.52 16.06 7.11
C VAL A 20 -8.29 16.79 6.60
N TYR A 21 -7.76 16.39 5.44
CA TYR A 21 -6.61 17.02 4.83
C TYR A 21 -6.90 18.49 4.43
N ASP A 22 -8.06 18.76 3.84
CA ASP A 22 -8.41 20.13 3.44
C ASP A 22 -8.61 21.04 4.67
N ILE A 23 -9.31 20.55 5.70
CA ILE A 23 -9.47 21.23 6.99
C ILE A 23 -8.10 21.49 7.63
N ALA A 24 -7.20 20.51 7.64
CA ALA A 24 -5.85 20.70 8.19
C ALA A 24 -5.07 21.79 7.45
N CYS A 25 -5.16 21.85 6.12
CA CYS A 25 -4.53 22.93 5.34
C CYS A 25 -5.16 24.30 5.63
N GLN A 26 -6.47 24.36 5.82
CA GLN A 26 -7.16 25.62 6.13
C GLN A 26 -6.87 26.11 7.55
N ALA A 27 -6.85 25.22 8.53
CA ALA A 27 -6.70 25.54 9.95
C ALA A 27 -5.24 25.72 10.38
N LEU A 28 -4.32 24.89 9.86
CA LEU A 28 -2.92 24.86 10.29
C LEU A 28 -1.96 25.40 9.23
N GLY A 29 -2.39 25.41 7.97
CA GLY A 29 -1.60 25.87 6.83
C GLY A 29 -1.58 27.39 6.64
N ARG A 30 -2.21 28.16 7.54
CA ARG A 30 -2.18 29.63 7.54
C ARG A 30 -1.21 30.14 8.60
N THR A 31 -0.44 31.17 8.26
CA THR A 31 0.40 31.91 9.22
C THR A 31 -0.43 32.97 9.94
N LYS A 32 0.10 33.54 11.03
CA LYS A 32 -0.56 34.61 11.79
C LYS A 32 -0.84 35.84 10.91
N ASP A 33 -0.01 36.06 9.89
CA ASP A 33 -0.13 37.17 8.94
C ASP A 33 -1.08 36.86 7.77
N GLY A 34 -1.78 35.73 7.80
CA GLY A 34 -2.74 35.31 6.76
C GLY A 34 -2.12 34.71 5.50
N GLN A 35 -0.79 34.62 5.41
CA GLN A 35 -0.10 33.90 4.34
C GLN A 35 -0.22 32.39 4.50
N ILE A 36 0.07 31.64 3.45
CA ILE A 36 0.05 30.17 3.49
C ILE A 36 1.45 29.63 3.74
N GLY A 37 1.56 28.77 4.75
CA GLY A 37 2.80 28.16 5.23
C GLY A 37 2.54 27.07 6.25
N ASN A 38 3.52 26.79 7.12
CA ASN A 38 3.43 25.75 8.17
C ASN A 38 3.15 24.33 7.65
N ASP A 39 3.60 24.01 6.43
CA ASP A 39 3.39 22.71 5.78
C ASP A 39 3.83 21.54 6.66
N GLY A 40 4.89 21.71 7.47
CA GLY A 40 5.32 20.70 8.43
C GLY A 40 4.24 20.31 9.45
N ARG A 41 3.46 21.27 9.95
CA ARG A 41 2.36 21.00 10.90
C ARG A 41 1.21 20.26 10.23
N VAL A 42 0.84 20.69 9.01
CA VAL A 42 -0.17 20.01 8.20
C VAL A 42 0.25 18.57 7.94
N MET A 43 1.49 18.36 7.50
CA MET A 43 2.01 17.02 7.18
C MET A 43 2.10 16.11 8.40
N VAL A 44 2.37 16.64 9.60
CA VAL A 44 2.32 15.84 10.85
C VAL A 44 0.90 15.37 11.15
N VAL A 45 -0.10 16.25 11.03
CA VAL A 45 -1.51 15.87 11.24
C VAL A 45 -1.97 14.86 10.19
N VAL A 46 -1.60 15.07 8.94
CA VAL A 46 -1.92 14.12 7.85
C VAL A 46 -1.24 12.78 8.10
N ALA A 47 0.03 12.77 8.54
CA ALA A 47 0.72 11.52 8.87
C ALA A 47 0.02 10.77 10.01
N ALA A 48 -0.36 11.47 11.09
CA ALA A 48 -1.11 10.88 12.20
C ALA A 48 -2.46 10.32 11.74
N PHE A 49 -3.19 11.06 10.89
CA PHE A 49 -4.43 10.60 10.29
C PHE A 49 -4.22 9.36 9.42
N VAL A 50 -3.21 9.33 8.54
CA VAL A 50 -2.92 8.19 7.67
C VAL A 50 -2.54 6.95 8.48
N VAL A 51 -1.83 7.10 9.60
CA VAL A 51 -1.55 5.99 10.51
C VAL A 51 -2.85 5.44 11.12
N PHE A 52 -3.71 6.32 11.62
CA PHE A 52 -5.01 5.94 12.17
C PHE A 52 -5.91 5.28 11.11
N GLU A 53 -5.97 5.86 9.92
CA GLU A 53 -6.71 5.35 8.77
C GLU A 53 -6.19 3.98 8.35
N SER A 54 -4.87 3.80 8.28
CA SER A 54 -4.24 2.51 7.94
C SER A 54 -4.57 1.43 8.97
N TRP A 55 -4.51 1.78 10.25
CA TRP A 55 -4.94 0.90 11.33
C TRP A 55 -6.41 0.52 11.17
N LEU A 56 -7.30 1.51 11.04
CA LEU A 56 -8.74 1.28 10.94
C LEU A 56 -9.10 0.45 9.70
N ALA A 57 -8.53 0.79 8.54
CA ALA A 57 -8.76 0.08 7.28
C ALA A 57 -8.33 -1.39 7.40
N CYS A 58 -7.19 -1.68 8.02
CA CYS A 58 -6.70 -3.06 8.16
C CYS A 58 -7.51 -3.90 9.16
N HIS A 59 -8.27 -3.28 10.06
CA HIS A 59 -9.18 -3.97 10.99
C HIS A 59 -10.60 -4.13 10.41
N LEU A 60 -11.02 -3.24 9.50
CA LEU A 60 -12.35 -3.28 8.89
C LEU A 60 -12.40 -4.04 7.56
N PHE A 61 -11.29 -4.10 6.82
CA PHE A 61 -11.22 -4.70 5.50
C PHE A 61 -10.12 -5.76 5.41
N ALA A 62 -10.25 -6.67 4.44
CA ALA A 62 -9.15 -7.57 4.09
C ALA A 62 -7.90 -6.76 3.71
N GLY A 63 -6.72 -7.19 4.15
CA GLY A 63 -5.49 -6.40 4.04
C GLY A 63 -5.20 -5.85 2.63
N ARG A 64 -5.46 -6.65 1.59
CA ARG A 64 -5.33 -6.21 0.19
C ARG A 64 -6.22 -5.00 -0.14
N ALA A 65 -7.48 -5.03 0.31
CA ALA A 65 -8.41 -3.93 0.12
C ALA A 65 -8.03 -2.73 1.00
N ALA A 66 -7.63 -2.98 2.25
CA ALA A 66 -7.21 -1.93 3.17
C ALA A 66 -6.06 -1.07 2.60
N PHE A 67 -5.02 -1.70 2.05
CA PHE A 67 -3.88 -0.98 1.47
C PHE A 67 -4.31 -0.13 0.26
N LEU A 68 -5.20 -0.66 -0.60
CA LEU A 68 -5.76 0.08 -1.72
C LEU A 68 -6.61 1.27 -1.25
N ILE A 69 -7.42 1.11 -0.21
CA ILE A 69 -8.25 2.19 0.34
C ILE A 69 -7.37 3.33 0.84
N VAL A 70 -6.33 3.05 1.64
CA VAL A 70 -5.41 4.09 2.14
C VAL A 70 -4.68 4.77 0.97
N GLY A 71 -4.18 4.00 0.01
CA GLY A 71 -3.56 4.55 -1.20
C GLY A 71 -4.52 5.41 -2.01
N ALA A 72 -5.77 4.99 -2.13
CA ALA A 72 -6.82 5.71 -2.84
C ALA A 72 -7.18 7.00 -2.13
N THR A 73 -7.28 7.01 -0.80
CA THR A 73 -7.50 8.22 -0.01
C THR A 73 -6.42 9.27 -0.27
N LEU A 74 -5.13 8.88 -0.21
CA LEU A 74 -4.02 9.78 -0.53
C LEU A 74 -4.10 10.29 -2.00
N ALA A 75 -4.41 9.41 -2.95
CA ALA A 75 -4.60 9.79 -4.34
C ALA A 75 -5.79 10.74 -4.54
N THR A 76 -6.88 10.55 -3.80
CA THR A 76 -8.04 11.46 -3.79
C THR A 76 -7.65 12.83 -3.25
N MET A 77 -6.89 12.92 -2.16
CA MET A 77 -6.34 14.19 -1.68
C MET A 77 -5.50 14.88 -2.76
N MET A 78 -4.64 14.14 -3.47
CA MET A 78 -3.81 14.67 -4.55
C MET A 78 -4.63 15.20 -5.72
N THR A 79 -5.66 14.46 -6.13
CA THR A 79 -6.56 14.87 -7.22
C THR A 79 -7.39 16.08 -6.81
N ALA A 80 -7.91 16.10 -5.58
CA ALA A 80 -8.69 17.22 -5.04
C ALA A 80 -7.85 18.52 -5.00
N ASN A 81 -6.57 18.42 -4.64
CA ASN A 81 -5.61 19.54 -4.69
C ASN A 81 -5.53 20.15 -6.09
N VAL A 82 -5.39 19.31 -7.11
CA VAL A 82 -5.27 19.75 -8.50
C VAL A 82 -6.56 20.38 -8.99
N ALA A 83 -7.68 19.69 -8.77
CA ALA A 83 -8.99 20.07 -9.28
C ALA A 83 -9.55 21.35 -8.65
N HIS A 84 -9.40 21.53 -7.33
CA HIS A 84 -10.06 22.64 -6.60
C HIS A 84 -9.13 23.82 -6.30
N TRP A 85 -7.82 23.58 -6.15
CA TRP A 85 -6.90 24.62 -5.68
C TRP A 85 -5.87 25.05 -6.74
N ILE A 86 -5.22 24.10 -7.42
CA ILE A 86 -4.11 24.40 -8.33
C ILE A 86 -4.64 24.93 -9.68
N ILE A 87 -5.41 24.14 -10.43
CA ILE A 87 -5.88 24.54 -11.77
C ILE A 87 -6.75 25.80 -11.71
N PRO A 88 -7.77 25.90 -10.82
CA PRO A 88 -8.57 27.12 -10.74
C PRO A 88 -7.74 28.35 -10.33
N GLY A 89 -6.79 28.19 -9.41
CA GLY A 89 -5.89 29.26 -9.00
C GLY A 89 -4.99 29.74 -10.14
N GLN A 90 -4.40 28.81 -10.90
CA GLN A 90 -3.59 29.12 -12.08
C GLN A 90 -4.42 29.86 -13.15
N ARG A 91 -5.65 29.42 -13.41
CA ARG A 91 -6.56 30.09 -14.36
C ARG A 91 -6.84 31.54 -13.95
N LYS A 92 -7.09 31.80 -12.67
CA LYS A 92 -7.31 33.16 -12.14
C LYS A 92 -6.09 34.06 -12.30
N VAL A 93 -4.90 33.55 -11.93
CA VAL A 93 -3.63 34.28 -12.10
C VAL A 93 -3.38 34.64 -13.57
N ILE A 94 -3.60 33.70 -14.49
CA ILE A 94 -3.45 33.95 -15.94
C ILE A 94 -4.44 35.00 -16.42
N ALA A 95 -5.70 34.96 -15.97
CA ALA A 95 -6.70 35.96 -16.33
C ALA A 95 -6.31 37.37 -15.85
N GLN A 96 -5.84 37.51 -14.61
CA GLN A 96 -5.37 38.79 -14.04
C GLN A 96 -4.19 39.35 -14.85
N MET A 97 -3.19 38.51 -15.17
CA MET A 97 -2.04 38.95 -15.97
C MET A 97 -2.46 39.40 -17.38
N ARG A 98 -3.41 38.70 -18.02
CA ARG A 98 -3.95 39.11 -19.33
C ARG A 98 -4.71 40.43 -19.29
N ALA A 99 -5.34 40.73 -18.16
CA ALA A 99 -6.03 42.00 -17.91
C ALA A 99 -5.07 43.14 -17.52
N GLY A 100 -3.76 42.88 -17.40
CA GLY A 100 -2.80 43.87 -16.91
C GLY A 100 -2.89 44.13 -15.40
N GLU A 101 -3.66 43.32 -14.67
CA GLU A 101 -3.82 43.42 -13.22
C GLU A 101 -2.63 42.74 -12.51
N LYS A 102 -2.33 43.21 -11.30
CA LYS A 102 -1.37 42.55 -10.42
C LYS A 102 -2.00 41.27 -9.86
N PRO A 103 -1.43 40.07 -10.10
CA PRO A 103 -2.05 38.83 -9.66
C PRO A 103 -2.11 38.71 -8.13
N ASP A 104 -3.22 38.16 -7.63
CA ASP A 104 -3.38 37.89 -6.20
C ASP A 104 -2.40 36.77 -5.76
N PRO A 105 -1.44 37.05 -4.86
CA PRO A 105 -0.46 36.08 -4.43
C PRO A 105 -1.07 34.85 -3.74
N ILE A 106 -2.28 34.94 -3.18
CA ILE A 106 -2.91 33.82 -2.45
C ILE A 106 -3.10 32.59 -3.35
N HIS A 107 -3.38 32.78 -4.64
CA HIS A 107 -3.58 31.68 -5.59
C HIS A 107 -2.28 30.91 -5.82
N GLY A 108 -1.17 31.64 -5.99
CA GLY A 108 0.15 31.03 -6.12
C GLY A 108 0.61 30.34 -4.84
N GLN A 109 0.36 30.95 -3.68
CA GLN A 109 0.71 30.36 -2.39
C GLN A 109 -0.06 29.07 -2.10
N ARG A 110 -1.39 29.05 -2.32
CA ARG A 110 -2.22 27.82 -2.22
C ARG A 110 -1.71 26.75 -3.16
N GLY A 111 -1.52 27.10 -4.43
CA GLY A 111 -1.06 26.15 -5.44
C GLY A 111 0.29 25.51 -5.07
N LYS A 112 1.23 26.33 -4.57
CA LYS A 112 2.55 25.86 -4.13
C LYS A 112 2.44 24.89 -2.94
N GLN A 113 1.70 25.25 -1.89
CA GLN A 113 1.50 24.37 -0.73
C GLN A 113 0.95 23.01 -1.15
N ARG A 114 -0.15 23.00 -1.92
CA ARG A 114 -0.81 21.75 -2.33
C ARG A 114 0.09 20.90 -3.25
N SER A 115 0.87 21.53 -4.13
CA SER A 115 1.85 20.84 -4.98
C SER A 115 3.01 20.22 -4.18
N VAL A 116 3.48 20.91 -3.13
CA VAL A 116 4.48 20.38 -2.19
C VAL A 116 3.94 19.17 -1.44
N HIS A 117 2.69 19.20 -0.95
CA HIS A 117 2.08 18.05 -0.29
C HIS A 117 1.94 16.85 -1.26
N ASN A 118 1.45 17.08 -2.49
CA ASN A 118 1.36 16.04 -3.52
C ASN A 118 2.70 15.37 -3.82
N THR A 119 3.78 16.17 -3.82
CA THR A 119 5.15 15.67 -3.97
C THR A 119 5.50 14.62 -2.91
N TYR A 120 5.06 14.79 -1.66
CA TYR A 120 5.31 13.83 -0.57
C TYR A 120 4.34 12.67 -0.53
N PHE A 121 3.11 12.83 -1.05
CA PHE A 121 2.13 11.74 -1.13
C PHE A 121 2.44 10.71 -2.23
N GLY A 122 3.12 11.12 -3.31
CA GLY A 122 3.34 10.25 -4.48
C GLY A 122 3.97 8.89 -4.18
N LEU A 123 5.09 8.84 -3.43
CA LEU A 123 5.75 7.57 -3.10
C LEU A 123 4.89 6.69 -2.16
N PRO A 124 4.28 7.21 -1.08
CA PRO A 124 3.28 6.48 -0.29
C PRO A 124 2.13 5.88 -1.11
N VAL A 125 1.56 6.63 -2.05
CA VAL A 125 0.50 6.14 -2.94
C VAL A 125 0.99 4.96 -3.79
N LEU A 126 2.15 5.10 -4.41
CA LEU A 126 2.73 4.03 -5.25
C LEU A 126 2.99 2.77 -4.44
N VAL A 127 3.56 2.90 -3.25
CA VAL A 127 3.78 1.79 -2.31
C VAL A 127 2.48 1.08 -1.98
N ALA A 128 1.44 1.84 -1.60
CA ALA A 128 0.15 1.27 -1.24
C ALA A 128 -0.52 0.55 -2.42
N MET A 129 -0.48 1.13 -3.63
CA MET A 129 -1.11 0.54 -4.82
C MET A 129 -0.38 -0.70 -5.33
N LEU A 130 0.96 -0.69 -5.30
CA LEU A 130 1.77 -1.81 -5.77
C LEU A 130 1.89 -2.95 -4.75
N SER A 131 1.52 -2.71 -3.48
CA SER A 131 1.54 -3.72 -2.42
C SER A 131 0.77 -5.00 -2.75
N ASN A 132 -0.24 -4.90 -3.62
CA ASN A 132 -1.06 -6.01 -4.10
C ASN A 132 -0.29 -7.07 -4.89
N HIS A 133 0.92 -6.78 -5.33
CA HIS A 133 1.80 -7.73 -5.98
C HIS A 133 2.66 -8.54 -4.99
N TYR A 134 2.60 -8.19 -3.70
CA TYR A 134 3.43 -8.78 -2.65
C TYR A 134 2.55 -9.20 -1.46
N GLY A 135 1.96 -10.40 -1.54
CA GLY A 135 1.00 -10.92 -0.56
C GLY A 135 1.51 -10.92 0.89
N MET A 136 2.81 -11.13 1.06
CA MET A 136 3.50 -11.06 2.35
C MET A 136 3.29 -9.73 3.11
N LEU A 137 3.10 -8.61 2.41
CA LEU A 137 2.94 -7.29 3.04
C LEU A 137 1.59 -7.16 3.75
N HIS A 138 0.53 -7.53 3.06
CA HIS A 138 -0.84 -7.31 3.52
C HIS A 138 -1.41 -8.48 4.34
N GLN A 139 -0.73 -9.64 4.36
CA GLN A 139 -1.09 -10.81 5.19
C GLN A 139 -0.35 -10.85 6.53
N HIS A 140 0.61 -9.96 6.77
CA HIS A 140 1.28 -9.88 8.07
C HIS A 140 0.27 -9.53 9.19
N PRO A 141 0.37 -10.11 10.40
CA PRO A 141 -0.56 -9.79 11.50
C PRO A 141 -0.62 -8.30 11.86
N HIS A 142 0.50 -7.60 11.65
CA HIS A 142 0.63 -6.15 11.82
C HIS A 142 0.77 -5.43 10.47
N ASN A 143 -0.04 -5.81 9.47
CA ASN A 143 0.00 -5.25 8.11
C ASN A 143 -0.11 -3.72 8.06
N TRP A 144 -0.88 -3.08 8.94
CA TRP A 144 -0.98 -1.61 9.02
C TRP A 144 0.37 -0.97 9.39
N VAL A 145 1.16 -1.59 10.27
CA VAL A 145 2.51 -1.11 10.61
C VAL A 145 3.44 -1.24 9.41
N VAL A 146 3.37 -2.37 8.72
CA VAL A 146 4.14 -2.61 7.48
C VAL A 146 3.86 -1.51 6.47
N LEU A 147 2.58 -1.18 6.24
CA LEU A 147 2.18 -0.10 5.34
C LEU A 147 2.75 1.25 5.79
N CYS A 148 2.58 1.62 7.05
CA CYS A 148 3.07 2.88 7.60
C CYS A 148 4.59 3.03 7.48
N VAL A 149 5.36 1.97 7.76
CA VAL A 149 6.83 1.98 7.64
C VAL A 149 7.26 2.14 6.19
N LEU A 150 6.62 1.44 5.24
CA LEU A 150 6.93 1.58 3.82
C LEU A 150 6.58 2.99 3.30
N MET A 151 5.46 3.56 3.72
CA MET A 151 5.10 4.94 3.39
C MET A 151 6.11 5.94 3.96
N ALA A 152 6.52 5.76 5.22
CA ALA A 152 7.54 6.59 5.87
C ALA A 152 8.89 6.52 5.14
N ALA A 153 9.31 5.32 4.71
CA ALA A 153 10.49 5.15 3.87
C ALA A 153 10.33 5.88 2.53
N GLY A 154 9.17 5.78 1.88
CA GLY A 154 8.84 6.54 0.67
C GLY A 154 8.96 8.05 0.87
N VAL A 155 8.43 8.60 1.98
CA VAL A 155 8.57 10.02 2.32
C VAL A 155 10.04 10.39 2.54
N ALA A 156 10.82 9.59 3.27
CA ALA A 156 12.24 9.83 3.51
C ALA A 156 13.05 9.86 2.19
N ILE A 157 12.78 8.93 1.27
CA ILE A 157 13.36 8.92 -0.08
C ILE A 157 13.00 10.22 -0.82
N ARG A 158 11.73 10.65 -0.74
CA ARG A 158 11.30 11.90 -1.38
C ARG A 158 12.02 13.12 -0.81
N ILE A 159 12.21 13.19 0.51
CA ILE A 159 12.96 14.26 1.18
C ILE A 159 14.36 14.37 0.59
N PHE A 160 15.05 13.23 0.40
CA PHE A 160 16.37 13.22 -0.23
C PHE A 160 16.35 13.83 -1.63
N PHE A 161 15.47 13.34 -2.51
CA PHE A 161 15.40 13.85 -3.88
C PHE A 161 15.03 15.33 -3.93
N VAL A 162 14.07 15.78 -3.12
CA VAL A 162 13.67 17.21 -3.08
C VAL A 162 14.84 18.10 -2.66
N LYS A 163 15.62 17.70 -1.64
CA LYS A 163 16.81 18.46 -1.21
C LYS A 163 17.93 18.39 -2.25
N ARG A 164 18.13 17.24 -2.90
CA ARG A 164 19.14 17.03 -3.94
C ARG A 164 18.92 17.90 -5.17
N HIS A 165 17.67 18.13 -5.58
CA HIS A 165 17.32 19.06 -6.67
C HIS A 165 17.65 20.52 -6.31
N LYS A 166 17.77 20.84 -5.01
CA LYS A 166 18.21 22.16 -4.52
C LYS A 166 19.72 22.22 -4.25
N GLY A 167 20.50 21.24 -4.73
CA GLY A 167 21.94 21.16 -4.51
C GLY A 167 22.36 20.72 -3.10
N VAL A 168 21.42 20.30 -2.25
CA VAL A 168 21.70 19.88 -0.85
C VAL A 168 21.62 18.35 -0.74
N ASN A 169 22.74 17.72 -0.37
CA ASN A 169 22.78 16.27 -0.12
C ASN A 169 22.31 15.97 1.31
N SER A 170 21.15 15.33 1.46
CA SER A 170 20.61 14.95 2.77
C SER A 170 20.80 13.48 3.07
N TRP A 171 22.05 13.10 3.35
CA TRP A 171 22.42 11.72 3.69
C TRP A 171 21.63 11.16 4.87
N GLY A 172 21.21 11.99 5.82
CA GLY A 172 20.34 11.56 6.93
C GLY A 172 18.98 11.00 6.47
N ALA A 173 18.40 11.52 5.38
CA ALA A 173 17.15 11.00 4.84
C ALA A 173 17.35 9.64 4.15
N VAL A 174 18.51 9.44 3.49
CA VAL A 174 18.91 8.15 2.92
C VAL A 174 19.13 7.12 4.02
N ALA A 175 19.89 7.48 5.06
CA ALA A 175 20.15 6.61 6.21
C ALA A 175 18.85 6.21 6.90
N LEU A 176 17.91 7.15 7.09
CA LEU A 176 16.58 6.85 7.64
C LEU A 176 15.79 5.89 6.76
N ALA A 177 15.73 6.12 5.44
CA ALA A 177 15.04 5.22 4.52
C ALA A 177 15.63 3.81 4.55
N LEU A 178 16.97 3.70 4.51
CA LEU A 178 17.66 2.41 4.58
C LEU A 178 17.43 1.71 5.93
N ALA A 179 17.47 2.43 7.04
CA ALA A 179 17.21 1.88 8.36
C ALA A 179 15.77 1.36 8.49
N LEU A 180 14.78 2.11 8.00
CA LEU A 180 13.38 1.69 7.98
C LEU A 180 13.18 0.43 7.13
N LEU A 181 13.75 0.39 5.92
CA LEU A 181 13.63 -0.77 5.03
C LEU A 181 14.37 -1.99 5.56
N ALA A 182 15.61 -1.84 6.03
CA ALA A 182 16.38 -2.93 6.60
C ALA A 182 15.73 -3.48 7.87
N GLY A 183 15.24 -2.60 8.75
CA GLY A 183 14.50 -3.00 9.94
C GLY A 183 13.21 -3.74 9.61
N LEU A 184 12.47 -3.28 8.60
CA LEU A 184 11.27 -3.97 8.12
C LEU A 184 11.60 -5.35 7.52
N ILE A 185 12.64 -5.46 6.70
CA ILE A 185 13.10 -6.73 6.12
C ILE A 185 13.50 -7.71 7.22
N ALA A 186 14.29 -7.26 8.21
CA ALA A 186 14.70 -8.09 9.34
C ALA A 186 13.51 -8.56 10.18
N TRP A 187 12.52 -7.68 10.40
CA TRP A 187 11.32 -8.00 11.18
C TRP A 187 10.38 -8.97 10.45
N MET A 188 10.23 -8.82 9.13
CA MET A 188 9.38 -9.66 8.30
C MET A 188 10.05 -10.94 7.80
N ALA A 189 11.34 -11.13 8.11
CA ALA A 189 12.07 -12.33 7.72
C ALA A 189 11.37 -13.58 8.29
N PRO A 190 11.17 -14.64 7.47
CA PRO A 190 10.64 -15.90 7.96
C PRO A 190 11.47 -16.39 9.14
N ARG A 191 10.81 -16.79 10.23
CA ARG A 191 11.52 -17.43 11.34
C ARG A 191 12.21 -18.69 10.82
N PRO A 192 13.50 -18.91 11.12
CA PRO A 192 14.17 -20.16 10.78
C PRO A 192 13.36 -21.30 11.40
N GLN A 193 12.73 -22.12 10.55
CA GLN A 193 12.12 -23.35 11.03
C GLN A 193 13.28 -24.26 11.45
N PRO A 194 13.34 -24.75 12.70
CA PRO A 194 14.34 -25.76 13.07
C PRO A 194 14.24 -26.88 12.04
N ALA A 195 15.39 -27.37 11.56
CA ALA A 195 15.43 -28.49 10.63
C ALA A 195 14.66 -29.65 11.28
N VAL A 196 13.41 -29.84 10.88
CA VAL A 196 12.57 -30.88 11.47
C VAL A 196 13.23 -32.20 11.08
N ALA A 197 13.64 -32.97 12.09
CA ALA A 197 14.20 -34.30 11.92
C ALA A 197 13.35 -35.08 10.92
N VAL A 198 14.00 -35.61 9.88
CA VAL A 198 13.46 -36.39 8.75
C VAL A 198 12.00 -36.79 8.94
N VAL A 199 11.09 -35.84 8.65
CA VAL A 199 9.66 -36.15 8.55
C VAL A 199 9.50 -36.90 7.24
N ALA A 200 8.73 -37.99 7.28
CA ALA A 200 8.37 -38.83 6.13
C ALA A 200 8.23 -38.02 4.81
N PRO A 201 8.64 -38.60 3.66
CA PRO A 201 8.62 -37.90 2.38
C PRO A 201 7.25 -37.28 2.14
N VAL A 202 7.21 -35.96 1.91
CA VAL A 202 5.96 -35.28 1.57
C VAL A 202 5.50 -35.79 0.22
N THR A 203 4.38 -36.51 0.19
CA THR A 203 3.86 -37.11 -1.04
C THR A 203 2.89 -36.15 -1.74
N LEU A 204 2.64 -36.40 -3.03
CA LEU A 204 1.66 -35.61 -3.80
C LEU A 204 0.26 -35.66 -3.16
N GLU A 205 -0.12 -36.81 -2.60
CA GLU A 205 -1.42 -37.01 -1.96
C GLU A 205 -1.63 -36.05 -0.78
N SER A 206 -0.57 -35.78 -0.01
CA SER A 206 -0.62 -34.80 1.09
C SER A 206 -0.92 -33.38 0.60
N VAL A 207 -0.35 -33.00 -0.54
CA VAL A 207 -0.57 -31.68 -1.16
C VAL A 207 -1.94 -31.62 -1.82
N GLN A 208 -2.41 -32.73 -2.41
CA GLN A 208 -3.76 -32.84 -2.97
C GLN A 208 -4.84 -32.68 -1.89
N ALA A 209 -4.64 -33.25 -0.69
CA ALA A 209 -5.56 -33.06 0.42
C ALA A 209 -5.66 -31.58 0.85
N ILE A 210 -4.54 -30.86 0.88
CA ILE A 210 -4.53 -29.41 1.15
C ILE A 210 -5.22 -28.67 -0.01
N ALA A 211 -4.89 -28.99 -1.26
CA ALA A 211 -5.47 -28.34 -2.44
C ALA A 211 -7.00 -28.51 -2.49
N ALA A 212 -7.50 -29.70 -2.14
CA ALA A 212 -8.93 -30.00 -2.05
C ALA A 212 -9.68 -29.04 -1.12
N GLN A 213 -9.09 -28.74 0.03
CA GLN A 213 -9.71 -27.86 1.04
C GLN A 213 -9.48 -26.38 0.74
N ARG A 214 -8.35 -26.02 0.14
CA ARG A 214 -7.87 -24.63 0.09
C ARG A 214 -7.94 -23.97 -1.29
N CYS A 215 -7.92 -24.76 -2.36
CA CYS A 215 -7.64 -24.28 -3.73
C CYS A 215 -8.70 -24.65 -4.77
N LEU A 216 -9.35 -25.82 -4.64
CA LEU A 216 -10.21 -26.36 -5.72
C LEU A 216 -11.45 -25.53 -6.03
N MET A 217 -11.91 -24.66 -5.11
CA MET A 217 -13.00 -23.74 -5.39
C MET A 217 -12.76 -22.88 -6.66
N CYS A 218 -11.50 -22.59 -6.99
CA CYS A 218 -11.15 -21.79 -8.16
C CYS A 218 -10.26 -22.53 -9.18
N HIS A 219 -9.69 -23.68 -8.81
CA HIS A 219 -8.68 -24.38 -9.61
C HIS A 219 -9.09 -25.82 -9.98
N THR A 220 -10.37 -26.02 -10.28
CA THR A 220 -10.94 -27.30 -10.73
C THR A 220 -11.64 -27.17 -12.08
N GLY A 221 -11.63 -28.24 -12.87
CA GLY A 221 -12.34 -28.35 -14.14
C GLY A 221 -11.81 -27.43 -15.25
N GLU A 222 -12.54 -27.35 -16.35
CA GLU A 222 -12.13 -26.62 -17.55
C GLU A 222 -12.10 -25.10 -17.36
N VAL A 223 -12.87 -24.58 -16.40
CA VAL A 223 -12.97 -23.15 -16.07
C VAL A 223 -12.04 -22.74 -14.92
N ALA A 224 -11.02 -23.56 -14.63
CA ALA A 224 -10.03 -23.26 -13.60
C ALA A 224 -9.36 -21.89 -13.85
N GLN A 225 -9.14 -21.13 -12.78
CA GLN A 225 -8.56 -19.80 -12.87
C GLN A 225 -7.19 -19.83 -13.56
N LYS A 226 -7.07 -19.04 -14.63
CA LYS A 226 -5.90 -18.98 -15.52
C LYS A 226 -5.53 -20.33 -16.16
N GLY A 227 -6.48 -21.26 -16.26
CA GLY A 227 -6.24 -22.62 -16.78
C GLY A 227 -5.41 -23.51 -15.85
N VAL A 228 -5.10 -23.08 -14.62
CA VAL A 228 -4.28 -23.85 -13.67
C VAL A 228 -5.18 -24.86 -12.97
N ARG A 229 -5.13 -26.12 -13.40
CA ARG A 229 -5.87 -27.24 -12.80
C ARG A 229 -5.08 -27.86 -11.67
N LEU A 230 -5.66 -27.88 -10.47
CA LEU A 230 -5.07 -28.47 -9.27
C LEU A 230 -5.84 -29.71 -8.78
N ASP A 231 -6.87 -30.13 -9.52
CA ASP A 231 -7.69 -31.31 -9.26
C ASP A 231 -7.13 -32.61 -9.86
N SER A 232 -6.04 -32.53 -10.63
CA SER A 232 -5.33 -33.70 -11.15
C SER A 232 -3.86 -33.70 -10.74
N ALA A 233 -3.29 -34.90 -10.60
CA ALA A 233 -1.87 -35.10 -10.30
C ALA A 233 -0.95 -34.45 -11.35
N GLU A 234 -1.31 -34.60 -12.63
CA GLU A 234 -0.59 -34.01 -13.76
C GLU A 234 -0.66 -32.47 -13.74
N GLY A 235 -1.84 -31.92 -13.44
CA GLY A 235 -2.03 -30.48 -13.32
C GLY A 235 -1.19 -29.86 -12.20
N MET A 236 -1.16 -30.51 -11.03
CA MET A 236 -0.32 -30.07 -9.92
C MET A 236 1.17 -30.18 -10.25
N THR A 237 1.60 -31.29 -10.86
CA THR A 237 3.02 -31.54 -11.17
C THR A 237 3.53 -30.59 -12.26
N SER A 238 2.75 -30.34 -13.32
CA SER A 238 3.09 -29.37 -14.38
C SER A 238 3.20 -27.93 -13.86
N HIS A 239 2.42 -27.58 -12.84
CA HIS A 239 2.43 -26.24 -12.23
C HIS A 239 3.26 -26.15 -10.94
N LYS A 240 4.05 -27.18 -10.59
CA LYS A 240 4.78 -27.29 -9.31
C LYS A 240 5.58 -26.02 -8.95
N ALA A 241 6.34 -25.48 -9.90
CA ALA A 241 7.12 -24.25 -9.70
C ALA A 241 6.23 -23.00 -9.50
N GLN A 242 5.12 -22.90 -10.23
CA GLN A 242 4.17 -21.80 -10.08
C GLN A 242 3.43 -21.89 -8.75
N ILE A 243 3.05 -23.09 -8.31
CA ILE A 243 2.42 -23.34 -6.99
C ILE A 243 3.38 -22.87 -5.89
N TYR A 244 4.65 -23.25 -5.95
CA TYR A 244 5.66 -22.78 -5.00
C TYR A 244 5.73 -21.24 -4.96
N GLN A 245 5.82 -20.62 -6.13
CA GLN A 245 5.94 -19.16 -6.22
C GLN A 245 4.70 -18.44 -5.68
N GLN A 246 3.50 -18.91 -6.02
CA GLN A 246 2.23 -18.25 -5.63
C GLN A 246 1.87 -18.51 -4.17
N VAL A 247 2.09 -19.73 -3.67
CA VAL A 247 1.62 -20.15 -2.34
C VAL A 247 2.67 -19.91 -1.27
N VAL A 248 3.94 -20.18 -1.55
CA VAL A 248 5.01 -20.13 -0.55
C VAL A 248 5.73 -18.80 -0.57
N VAL A 249 6.20 -18.38 -1.75
CA VAL A 249 7.03 -17.16 -1.88
C VAL A 249 6.18 -15.90 -1.81
N GLN A 250 5.23 -15.74 -2.73
CA GLN A 250 4.40 -14.54 -2.81
C GLN A 250 3.29 -14.52 -1.76
N ARG A 251 2.91 -15.70 -1.24
CA ARG A 251 1.72 -15.91 -0.41
C ARG A 251 0.45 -15.32 -1.04
N ALA A 252 0.41 -15.21 -2.37
CA ALA A 252 -0.70 -14.61 -3.11
C ALA A 252 -1.95 -15.50 -3.13
N MET A 253 -1.72 -16.81 -3.04
CA MET A 253 -2.79 -17.81 -2.99
C MET A 253 -2.85 -18.51 -1.62
N PRO A 254 -4.06 -18.86 -1.15
CA PRO A 254 -5.38 -18.47 -1.66
C PRO A 254 -5.61 -16.95 -1.54
N LEU A 255 -6.41 -16.35 -2.43
CA LEU A 255 -6.64 -14.90 -2.44
C LEU A 255 -7.10 -14.40 -1.06
N ASN A 256 -6.40 -13.41 -0.50
CA ASN A 256 -6.61 -12.89 0.87
C ASN A 256 -6.60 -13.97 1.97
N ASN A 257 -5.94 -15.10 1.72
CA ASN A 257 -6.01 -16.29 2.55
C ASN A 257 -7.46 -16.71 2.91
N ALA A 258 -8.41 -16.54 1.97
CA ALA A 258 -9.83 -16.72 2.22
C ALA A 258 -10.22 -18.11 2.73
N THR A 259 -9.45 -19.13 2.38
CA THR A 259 -9.67 -20.52 2.84
C THR A 259 -8.83 -20.87 4.07
N GLY A 260 -8.09 -19.94 4.65
CA GLY A 260 -7.35 -20.15 5.90
C GLY A 260 -6.14 -21.08 5.78
N LEU A 261 -5.39 -21.02 4.66
CA LEU A 261 -4.17 -21.80 4.49
C LEU A 261 -3.11 -21.37 5.52
N THR A 262 -2.71 -22.33 6.35
CA THR A 262 -1.76 -22.19 7.47
C THR A 262 -0.31 -22.16 7.00
N ASP A 263 0.60 -21.70 7.87
CA ASP A 263 2.05 -21.71 7.57
C ASP A 263 2.60 -23.15 7.53
N GLU A 264 2.02 -24.07 8.30
CA GLU A 264 2.33 -25.49 8.30
C GLU A 264 1.96 -26.13 6.96
N GLU A 265 0.73 -25.91 6.48
CA GLU A 265 0.30 -26.38 5.16
C GLU A 265 1.15 -25.78 4.03
N ARG A 266 1.51 -24.48 4.12
CA ARG A 266 2.44 -23.86 3.15
C ARG A 266 3.81 -24.52 3.18
N SER A 267 4.31 -24.90 4.36
CA SER A 267 5.60 -25.60 4.50
C SER A 267 5.55 -26.98 3.85
N VAL A 268 4.43 -27.72 3.97
CA VAL A 268 4.21 -28.99 3.27
C VAL A 268 4.27 -28.78 1.75
N ILE A 269 3.53 -27.81 1.23
CA ILE A 269 3.55 -27.44 -0.21
C ILE A 269 4.96 -27.07 -0.66
N GLY A 270 5.68 -26.28 0.14
CA GLY A 270 7.05 -25.85 -0.16
C GLY A 270 8.03 -27.00 -0.24
N ARG A 271 8.01 -27.91 0.74
CA ARG A 271 8.86 -29.10 0.74
C ARG A 271 8.58 -29.99 -0.47
N TRP A 272 7.31 -30.27 -0.77
CA TRP A 272 6.94 -31.04 -1.96
C TRP A 272 7.42 -30.38 -3.26
N ALA A 273 7.22 -29.06 -3.38
CA ALA A 273 7.57 -28.34 -4.60
C ALA A 273 9.09 -28.28 -4.86
N LEU A 274 9.92 -28.39 -3.83
CA LEU A 274 11.37 -28.40 -3.92
C LEU A 274 11.98 -29.81 -4.05
N GLN A 275 11.19 -30.88 -3.91
CA GLN A 275 11.66 -32.24 -4.20
C GLN A 275 12.01 -32.38 -5.68
N LYS A 276 13.14 -33.02 -5.96
CA LYS A 276 13.57 -33.38 -7.32
C LYS A 276 12.71 -34.50 -7.88
#